data_AF-A0A450WA15-F1
#
_entry.id   AF-A0A450WA15-F1
#
_cell.length_a   1.000
_cell.length_b   1.000
_cell.length_c   1.000
_cell.angle_alpha   90.00
_cell.angle_beta   90.00
_cell.angle_gamma   90.00
#
_symmetry.space_group_name_H-M   'P 1'
#
loop_
_entity.id
_entity.type
_entity.pdbx_description
1 polymer ?
#
loop_
_entity_poly.entity_id
_entity_poly.type
_entity_poly.pdbx_seq_one_letter_code
_entity_poly.pdbx_strand_id
1 'polypeptide(L)'
;MEKHALLIGVSQYSASDLSPLPAAVADARALRRVLRHPKMGGFTDANVTLLENPDRQAMETAIEELFSGRNKDDLALLYFSGHGLKDDAGRLYLATGSTRKHPNGELVRASAVSASAVHENMQRSRARRQVVILDSCYSGAFPDRNIALISGRNGYGKTSFISCIKLLFVGANENMRANA
;
A
#
# COMPACT_ATOMS: atom_id res chain seq x y z
N MET A 1 -17.19 -8.33 -9.91
CA MET A 1 -15.80 -8.27 -9.44
C MET A 1 -15.47 -6.81 -9.27
N GLU A 2 -15.31 -6.36 -8.02
CA GLU A 2 -14.95 -5.00 -7.71
C GLU A 2 -13.44 -4.85 -7.52
N LYS A 3 -12.92 -3.66 -7.79
CA LYS A 3 -11.50 -3.31 -7.57
C LYS A 3 -11.46 -2.16 -6.58
N HIS A 4 -10.85 -2.38 -5.42
CA HIS A 4 -10.71 -1.40 -4.36
C HIS A 4 -9.25 -1.03 -4.16
N ALA A 5 -8.98 0.26 -4.03
CA ALA A 5 -7.65 0.77 -3.78
C ALA A 5 -7.64 1.76 -2.62
N LEU A 6 -6.66 1.61 -1.74
CA LEU A 6 -6.27 2.60 -0.76
C LEU A 6 -4.89 3.12 -1.13
N LEU A 7 -4.78 4.42 -1.32
CA LEU A 7 -3.55 5.11 -1.68
C LEU A 7 -3.20 6.07 -0.55
N ILE A 8 -2.06 5.86 0.10
CA ILE A 8 -1.59 6.68 1.21
C ILE A 8 -0.28 7.33 0.80
N GLY A 9 -0.22 8.66 0.91
CA GLY A 9 1.02 9.42 0.76
C GLY A 9 1.28 10.21 2.03
N VAL A 10 2.43 9.99 2.67
CA VAL A 10 2.88 10.76 3.83
C VAL A 10 4.13 11.54 3.43
N SER A 11 3.99 12.86 3.43
CA SER A 11 4.99 13.82 2.96
C SER A 11 5.50 14.75 4.07
N GLN A 12 4.75 14.89 5.16
CA GLN A 12 5.05 15.80 6.27
C GLN A 12 5.24 15.01 7.56
N TYR A 13 6.31 15.32 8.29
CA TYR A 13 6.71 14.62 9.51
C TYR A 13 7.08 15.63 10.60
N SER A 14 6.07 16.24 11.22
CA SER A 14 6.28 17.33 12.18
C SER A 14 6.72 16.86 13.57
N ALA A 15 6.46 15.59 13.92
CA ALA A 15 6.74 15.03 15.25
C ALA A 15 8.05 14.22 15.33
N SER A 16 8.84 14.17 14.24
CA SER A 16 10.11 13.42 14.19
C SER A 16 11.21 14.22 13.51
N ASP A 17 12.41 13.66 13.59
CA ASP A 17 13.61 14.02 12.84
C ASP A 17 13.56 13.61 11.35
N LEU A 18 12.42 13.08 10.88
CA LEU A 18 12.27 12.60 9.51
C LEU A 18 12.15 13.75 8.53
N SER A 19 12.95 13.69 7.45
CA SER A 19 12.88 14.68 6.39
C SER A 19 11.54 14.60 5.64
N PRO A 20 10.95 15.74 5.23
CA PRO A 20 9.76 15.76 4.38
C PRO A 20 9.98 15.01 3.06
N LEU A 21 8.91 14.40 2.54
CA LEU A 21 8.88 13.68 1.26
C LEU A 21 7.76 14.22 0.35
N PRO A 22 7.92 15.41 -0.28
CA PRO A 22 6.87 16.01 -1.11
C PRO A 22 6.36 15.10 -2.24
N ALA A 23 7.23 14.22 -2.75
CA ALA A 23 6.90 13.26 -3.79
C ALA A 23 5.81 12.26 -3.36
N ALA A 24 5.75 11.87 -2.08
CA ALA A 24 4.86 10.80 -1.63
C ALA A 24 3.37 11.06 -1.91
N VAL A 25 2.91 12.30 -1.64
CA VAL A 25 1.54 12.71 -1.96
C VAL A 25 1.34 12.88 -3.48
N ALA A 26 2.34 13.39 -4.19
CA ALA A 26 2.28 13.55 -5.64
C ALA A 26 2.14 12.20 -6.35
N ASP A 27 2.87 11.18 -5.89
CA ASP A 27 2.87 9.82 -6.43
C ASP A 27 1.54 9.11 -6.14
N ALA A 28 1.01 9.22 -4.91
CA ALA A 28 -0.31 8.70 -4.57
C ALA A 28 -1.42 9.32 -5.44
N ARG A 29 -1.37 10.65 -5.66
CA ARG A 29 -2.27 11.35 -6.58
C ARG A 29 -2.11 10.88 -8.03
N ALA A 30 -0.88 10.67 -8.48
CA ALA A 30 -0.59 10.18 -9.84
C ALA A 30 -1.15 8.78 -10.05
N LEU A 31 -0.92 7.87 -9.10
CA LEU A 31 -1.45 6.52 -9.14
C LEU A 31 -2.99 6.51 -9.14
N ARG A 32 -3.64 7.39 -8.34
CA ARG A 32 -5.10 7.54 -8.38
C ARG A 32 -5.63 7.83 -9.78
N ARG A 33 -4.99 8.75 -10.51
CA ARG A 33 -5.39 9.10 -11.89
C ARG A 33 -5.27 7.90 -12.82
N VAL A 34 -4.20 7.12 -12.69
CA VAL A 34 -3.95 5.94 -13.50
C VAL A 34 -4.94 4.81 -13.19
N LEU A 35 -5.20 4.53 -11.91
CA LEU A 35 -6.13 3.46 -11.50
C LEU A 35 -7.57 3.74 -11.96
N ARG A 36 -7.99 4.99 -11.93
CA ARG A 36 -9.32 5.42 -12.39
C ARG A 36 -9.46 5.47 -13.91
N HIS A 37 -8.37 5.45 -14.65
CA HIS A 37 -8.44 5.53 -16.10
C HIS A 37 -9.10 4.26 -16.68
N PRO A 38 -10.22 4.35 -17.43
CA PRO A 38 -11.02 3.19 -17.82
C PRO A 38 -10.27 2.15 -18.66
N LYS A 39 -9.34 2.60 -19.52
CA LYS A 39 -8.51 1.72 -20.38
C LYS A 39 -7.23 1.23 -19.72
N MET A 40 -6.97 1.64 -18.47
CA MET A 40 -5.80 1.20 -17.71
C MET A 40 -6.29 0.44 -16.48
N GLY A 41 -6.52 1.11 -15.34
CA GLY A 41 -6.86 0.42 -14.10
C GLY A 41 -8.32 -0.02 -14.00
N GLY A 42 -9.24 0.77 -14.55
CA GLY A 42 -10.68 0.50 -14.50
C GLY A 42 -11.25 0.42 -13.07
N PHE A 43 -10.67 1.12 -12.10
CA PHE A 43 -11.26 1.29 -10.77
C PHE A 43 -12.33 2.38 -10.84
N THR A 44 -13.47 2.16 -10.18
CA THR A 44 -14.49 3.21 -10.02
C THR A 44 -13.99 4.26 -9.03
N ASP A 45 -14.45 5.50 -9.13
CA ASP A 45 -14.01 6.56 -8.20
C ASP A 45 -14.40 6.26 -6.76
N ALA A 46 -15.59 5.67 -6.55
CA ALA A 46 -16.09 5.25 -5.24
C ALA A 46 -15.22 4.18 -4.57
N ASN A 47 -14.40 3.46 -5.34
CA ASN A 47 -13.55 2.39 -4.85
C ASN A 47 -12.07 2.79 -4.72
N VAL A 48 -11.69 4.05 -4.97
CA VAL A 48 -10.31 4.53 -4.80
C VAL A 48 -10.24 5.58 -3.71
N THR A 49 -9.84 5.17 -2.51
CA THR A 49 -9.58 6.04 -1.37
C THR A 49 -8.16 6.59 -1.45
N LEU A 50 -8.01 7.91 -1.33
CA LEU A 50 -6.72 8.60 -1.26
C LEU A 50 -6.61 9.32 0.08
N LEU A 51 -5.57 9.02 0.85
CA LEU A 51 -5.24 9.68 2.10
C LEU A 51 -3.89 10.38 1.98
N GLU A 52 -3.88 11.67 2.31
CA GLU A 52 -2.70 12.53 2.23
C GLU A 52 -2.33 13.00 3.63
N ASN A 53 -1.12 12.63 4.08
CA ASN A 53 -0.65 12.85 5.45
C ASN A 53 -1.67 12.41 6.53
N PRO A 54 -2.31 11.22 6.43
CA PRO A 54 -3.21 10.77 7.48
C PRO A 54 -2.46 10.59 8.81
N ASP A 55 -3.20 10.75 9.90
CA ASP A 55 -2.73 10.27 11.19
C ASP A 55 -2.76 8.73 11.26
N ARG A 56 -2.24 8.17 12.35
CA ARG A 56 -2.19 6.73 12.56
C ARG A 56 -3.57 6.08 12.55
N GLN A 57 -4.55 6.70 13.21
CA GLN A 57 -5.88 6.10 13.37
C GLN A 57 -6.59 6.03 12.02
N ALA A 58 -6.61 7.14 11.27
CA ALA A 58 -7.18 7.20 9.93
C ALA A 58 -6.51 6.19 8.99
N MET A 59 -5.20 6.02 9.10
CA MET A 59 -4.46 5.05 8.29
C MET A 59 -4.83 3.59 8.64
N GLU A 60 -4.90 3.23 9.92
CA GLU A 60 -5.30 1.87 10.35
C GLU A 60 -6.74 1.54 9.98
N THR A 61 -7.67 2.48 10.23
CA THR A 61 -9.09 2.31 9.87
C THR A 61 -9.26 2.09 8.37
N ALA A 62 -8.63 2.90 7.53
CA ALA A 62 -8.74 2.73 6.09
C ALA A 62 -8.14 1.40 5.60
N ILE A 63 -7.03 0.95 6.21
CA ILE A 63 -6.43 -0.35 5.90
C ILE A 63 -7.38 -1.49 6.27
N GLU A 64 -8.01 -1.44 7.44
CA GLU A 64 -9.02 -2.41 7.85
C GLU A 64 -10.22 -2.42 6.89
N GLU A 65 -10.75 -1.25 6.54
CA GLU A 65 -11.88 -1.10 5.60
C GLU A 65 -11.57 -1.63 4.20
N LEU A 66 -10.35 -1.43 3.70
CA LEU A 66 -9.91 -1.95 2.40
C LEU A 66 -10.03 -3.48 2.34
N PHE A 67 -9.62 -4.16 3.41
CA PHE A 67 -9.58 -5.62 3.47
C PHE A 67 -10.88 -6.24 4.00
N SER A 68 -11.71 -5.47 4.71
CA SER A 68 -13.00 -5.92 5.25
C SER A 68 -14.11 -5.94 4.19
N GLY A 69 -15.08 -6.82 4.35
CA GLY A 69 -16.30 -6.87 3.52
C GLY A 69 -16.10 -7.25 2.04
N ARG A 70 -14.90 -7.65 1.61
CA ARG A 70 -14.65 -8.02 0.21
C ARG A 70 -15.24 -9.38 -0.16
N ASN A 71 -15.55 -9.58 -1.43
CA ASN A 71 -15.87 -10.88 -2.01
C ASN A 71 -14.59 -11.60 -2.46
N LYS A 72 -14.68 -12.92 -2.67
CA LYS A 72 -13.53 -13.75 -3.06
C LYS A 72 -12.85 -13.31 -4.36
N ASP A 73 -13.64 -12.77 -5.29
CA ASP A 73 -13.16 -12.35 -6.60
C ASP A 73 -12.67 -10.91 -6.64
N ASP A 74 -12.91 -10.13 -5.60
CA ASP A 74 -12.52 -8.72 -5.59
C ASP A 74 -10.99 -8.56 -5.50
N LEU A 75 -10.51 -7.42 -6.02
CA LEU A 75 -9.13 -6.98 -5.92
C LEU A 75 -9.01 -5.91 -4.84
N ALA A 76 -8.13 -6.12 -3.85
CA ALA A 76 -7.75 -5.11 -2.87
C ALA A 76 -6.32 -4.66 -3.13
N LEU A 77 -6.10 -3.36 -3.34
CA LEU A 77 -4.81 -2.74 -3.58
C LEU A 77 -4.50 -1.73 -2.46
N LEU A 78 -3.40 -1.95 -1.75
CA LEU A 78 -2.81 -0.95 -0.85
C LEU A 78 -1.56 -0.37 -1.50
N TYR A 79 -1.50 0.95 -1.61
CA TYR A 79 -0.31 1.71 -1.96
C TYR A 79 0.05 2.63 -0.79
N PHE A 80 1.28 2.56 -0.33
CA PHE A 80 1.82 3.49 0.66
C PHE A 80 3.11 4.10 0.10
N SER A 81 3.22 5.43 0.16
CA SER A 81 4.45 6.16 -0.11
C SER A 81 4.80 7.05 1.09
N GLY A 82 6.04 6.96 1.57
CA GLY A 82 6.51 7.64 2.78
C GLY A 82 7.69 6.93 3.45
N HIS A 83 8.04 7.32 4.68
CA HIS A 83 9.09 6.64 5.45
C HIS A 83 8.65 5.27 5.99
N GLY A 84 9.53 4.28 5.84
CA GLY A 84 9.46 3.00 6.53
C GLY A 84 10.52 2.96 7.62
N LEU A 85 10.15 2.50 8.81
CA LEU A 85 11.03 2.47 9.99
C LEU A 85 11.08 1.07 10.56
N LYS A 86 12.17 0.75 11.26
CA LYS A 86 12.24 -0.44 12.11
C LYS A 86 12.22 -0.06 13.57
N ASP A 87 11.59 -0.89 14.37
CA ASP A 87 11.85 -0.90 15.81
C ASP A 87 13.11 -1.72 16.14
N ASP A 88 13.45 -1.78 17.41
CA ASP A 88 14.66 -2.44 17.90
C ASP A 88 14.62 -3.96 17.72
N ALA A 89 13.43 -4.53 17.54
CA ALA A 89 13.22 -5.94 17.20
C ALA A 89 13.28 -6.18 15.68
N GLY A 90 13.57 -5.15 14.88
CA GLY A 90 13.67 -5.22 13.43
C GLY A 90 12.33 -5.28 12.69
N ARG A 91 11.21 -5.00 13.35
CA ARG A 91 9.86 -5.04 12.76
C ARG A 91 9.58 -3.76 11.98
N LEU A 92 8.94 -3.89 10.82
CA LEU A 92 8.62 -2.76 9.94
C LEU A 92 7.40 -1.97 10.43
N TYR A 93 7.52 -0.65 10.38
CA TYR A 93 6.48 0.33 10.62
C TYR A 93 6.40 1.34 9.46
N LEU A 94 5.18 1.70 9.09
CA LEU A 94 4.87 2.77 8.16
C LEU A 94 4.72 4.07 8.96
N ALA A 95 5.57 5.04 8.66
CA ALA A 95 5.57 6.31 9.38
C ALA A 95 4.35 7.16 9.01
N THR A 96 3.84 7.87 10.00
CA THR A 96 2.80 8.89 9.89
C THR A 96 3.40 10.26 10.20
N GLY A 97 2.65 11.34 9.96
CA GLY A 97 3.14 12.68 10.33
C GLY A 97 3.40 12.87 11.82
N SER A 98 2.78 12.06 12.68
CA SER A 98 2.95 12.08 14.14
C SER A 98 3.97 11.05 14.66
N THR A 99 4.65 10.34 13.76
CA THR A 99 5.71 9.40 14.12
C THR A 99 6.83 10.11 14.88
N ARG A 100 7.30 9.46 15.95
CA ARG A 100 8.30 10.01 16.87
C ARG A 100 9.16 8.88 17.47
N LYS A 101 10.33 9.26 17.98
CA LYS A 101 11.26 8.39 18.70
C LYS A 101 11.41 8.87 20.14
N HIS A 102 11.71 7.96 21.05
CA HIS A 102 12.16 8.28 22.40
C HIS A 102 13.56 8.94 22.36
N PRO A 103 14.02 9.62 23.43
CA PRO A 103 15.33 10.25 23.47
C PRO A 103 16.52 9.29 23.22
N ASN A 104 16.34 8.00 23.51
CA ASN A 104 17.31 6.94 23.22
C ASN A 104 17.32 6.47 21.75
N GLY A 105 16.47 7.05 20.90
CA GLY A 105 16.34 6.71 19.47
C GLY A 105 15.31 5.62 19.17
N GLU A 106 14.72 4.98 20.18
CA GLU A 106 13.75 3.90 19.98
C GLU A 106 12.43 4.43 19.38
N LEU A 107 11.86 3.68 18.44
CA LEU A 107 10.59 4.06 17.82
C LEU A 107 9.45 4.01 18.84
N VAL A 108 8.69 5.11 18.98
CA VAL A 108 7.42 5.09 19.71
C VAL A 108 6.40 4.36 18.84
N ARG A 109 6.26 3.04 19.00
CA ARG A 109 5.46 2.17 18.12
C ARG A 109 4.01 2.64 17.93
N ALA A 110 3.40 3.22 18.97
CA ALA A 110 2.04 3.78 18.93
C ALA A 110 1.90 5.04 18.05
N SER A 111 2.98 5.54 17.47
CA SER A 111 3.00 6.71 16.57
C SER A 111 3.10 6.35 15.09
N ALA A 112 3.25 5.07 14.77
CA ALA A 112 3.37 4.53 13.43
C ALA A 112 2.46 3.30 13.28
N VAL A 113 2.27 2.83 12.05
CA VAL A 113 1.45 1.64 11.78
C VAL A 113 2.35 0.46 11.49
N SER A 114 2.17 -0.63 12.23
CA SER A 114 2.99 -1.82 12.00
C SER A 114 2.62 -2.50 10.68
N ALA A 115 3.61 -2.96 9.93
CA ALA A 115 3.36 -3.78 8.74
C ALA A 115 2.68 -5.12 9.09
N SER A 116 2.88 -5.62 10.32
CA SER A 116 2.15 -6.79 10.83
C SER A 116 0.65 -6.54 10.93
N ALA A 117 0.20 -5.37 11.37
CA ALA A 117 -1.23 -5.03 11.39
C ALA A 117 -1.82 -5.02 9.97
N VAL A 118 -1.08 -4.54 8.97
CA VAL A 118 -1.49 -4.64 7.56
C VAL A 118 -1.62 -6.11 7.14
N HIS A 119 -0.63 -6.93 7.48
CA HIS A 119 -0.63 -8.35 7.15
C HIS A 119 -1.80 -9.11 7.82
N GLU A 120 -2.12 -8.79 9.07
CA GLU A 120 -3.26 -9.39 9.78
C GLU A 120 -4.59 -9.07 9.10
N ASN A 121 -4.77 -7.82 8.63
CA ASN A 121 -5.94 -7.43 7.85
C ASN A 121 -6.02 -8.19 6.51
N MET A 122 -4.90 -8.36 5.82
CA MET A 122 -4.82 -9.17 4.60
C MET A 122 -5.27 -10.62 4.82
N GLN A 123 -4.80 -11.27 5.89
CA GLN A 123 -5.16 -12.65 6.21
C GLN A 123 -6.65 -12.82 6.55
N ARG A 124 -7.28 -11.79 7.11
CA ARG A 124 -8.71 -11.78 7.44
C ARG A 124 -9.61 -11.50 6.24
N SER A 125 -9.07 -10.92 5.17
CA SER A 125 -9.87 -10.58 4.00
C SER A 125 -10.30 -11.82 3.22
N ARG A 126 -11.53 -11.79 2.70
CA ARG A 126 -12.00 -12.84 1.79
C ARG A 126 -11.48 -12.65 0.36
N ALA A 127 -11.03 -11.44 -0.01
CA ALA A 127 -10.47 -11.15 -1.32
C ALA A 127 -9.26 -12.03 -1.57
N ARG A 128 -9.30 -12.82 -2.65
CA ARG A 128 -8.17 -13.69 -3.02
C ARG A 128 -7.10 -12.96 -3.80
N ARG A 129 -7.40 -11.77 -4.33
CA ARG A 129 -6.47 -10.94 -5.10
C ARG A 129 -6.12 -9.73 -4.24
N GLN A 130 -4.96 -9.76 -3.63
CA GLN A 130 -4.48 -8.69 -2.75
C GLN A 130 -3.12 -8.21 -3.21
N VAL A 131 -2.96 -6.91 -3.36
CA VAL A 131 -1.73 -6.27 -3.81
C VAL A 131 -1.33 -5.22 -2.79
N VAL A 132 -0.08 -5.26 -2.33
CA VAL A 132 0.50 -4.24 -1.45
C VAL A 132 1.76 -3.70 -2.09
N ILE A 133 1.83 -2.38 -2.22
CA ILE A 133 2.96 -1.65 -2.77
C ILE A 133 3.44 -0.68 -1.69
N LEU A 134 4.68 -0.87 -1.22
CA LEU A 134 5.33 0.02 -0.26
C LEU A 134 6.48 0.75 -0.95
N ASP A 135 6.24 2.01 -1.28
CA ASP A 135 7.20 2.94 -1.84
C ASP A 135 7.86 3.74 -0.72
N SER A 136 8.86 3.12 -0.07
CA SER A 136 9.52 3.70 1.10
C SER A 136 11.01 3.38 1.11
N CYS A 137 11.82 4.25 1.72
CA CYS A 137 13.27 4.08 1.86
C CYS A 137 13.68 2.77 2.59
N TYR A 138 12.73 2.09 3.23
CA TYR A 138 12.91 0.80 3.90
C TYR A 138 12.17 -0.34 3.18
N SER A 139 12.06 -0.32 1.86
CA SER A 139 11.48 -1.41 1.06
C SER A 139 12.21 -2.78 1.20
N GLY A 140 13.22 -2.90 2.07
CA GLY A 140 13.98 -4.12 2.38
C GLY A 140 13.70 -4.80 3.74
N ALA A 141 12.64 -4.44 4.49
CA ALA A 141 12.29 -5.08 5.77
C ALA A 141 11.47 -6.38 5.70
N PHE A 142 10.97 -6.77 4.53
CA PHE A 142 10.46 -8.14 4.42
C PHE A 142 11.68 -9.05 4.37
N PRO A 143 11.77 -10.09 5.24
CA PRO A 143 12.79 -11.10 5.05
C PRO A 143 12.60 -11.64 3.62
N ASP A 144 13.62 -11.39 2.79
CA ASP A 144 13.79 -11.72 1.36
C ASP A 144 13.32 -10.71 0.27
N ARG A 145 14.27 -9.82 -0.09
CA ARG A 145 14.61 -9.15 -1.38
C ARG A 145 13.52 -8.67 -2.36
N ASN A 146 13.63 -7.38 -2.72
CA ASN A 146 13.11 -6.64 -3.89
C ASN A 146 11.57 -6.52 -4.03
N ILE A 147 11.12 -5.30 -4.37
CA ILE A 147 9.73 -4.84 -4.49
C ILE A 147 8.77 -5.87 -5.15
N ALA A 148 7.59 -5.98 -4.51
CA ALA A 148 6.26 -6.50 -4.88
C ALA A 148 6.05 -8.03 -5.02
N LEU A 149 4.99 -8.55 -4.34
CA LEU A 149 3.93 -9.42 -4.90
C LEU A 149 2.85 -9.76 -3.84
N ILE A 150 1.56 -9.50 -4.10
CA ILE A 150 0.52 -10.34 -4.75
C ILE A 150 0.33 -11.70 -4.07
N SER A 151 -0.73 -11.83 -3.27
CA SER A 151 -1.22 -13.14 -2.79
C SER A 151 -2.37 -13.63 -3.66
N GLY A 152 -2.21 -14.86 -4.16
CA GLY A 152 -3.20 -15.70 -4.83
C GLY A 152 -2.51 -17.03 -5.22
N ARG A 153 -2.69 -18.08 -4.39
CA ARG A 153 -2.17 -19.47 -4.49
C ARG A 153 -1.13 -19.71 -5.61
N ASN A 154 0.16 -19.72 -5.24
CA ASN A 154 1.34 -20.25 -5.96
C ASN A 154 2.42 -19.20 -6.36
N GLY A 155 3.34 -18.91 -5.43
CA GLY A 155 4.76 -18.66 -5.76
C GLY A 155 5.22 -17.22 -6.07
N TYR A 156 6.38 -16.87 -5.50
CA TYR A 156 7.09 -15.59 -5.57
C TYR A 156 7.91 -15.41 -6.88
N GLY A 157 7.93 -14.19 -7.46
CA GLY A 157 8.70 -13.90 -8.69
C GLY A 157 9.23 -12.45 -8.78
N LYS A 158 10.55 -12.27 -8.81
CA LYS A 158 11.23 -10.95 -8.85
C LYS A 158 10.81 -10.13 -10.08
N THR A 159 10.08 -9.02 -9.89
CA THR A 159 9.55 -8.23 -11.01
C THR A 159 9.72 -6.72 -10.77
N SER A 160 10.23 -5.99 -11.77
CA SER A 160 10.48 -4.53 -11.70
C SER A 160 9.20 -3.72 -11.48
N PHE A 161 9.30 -2.53 -10.85
CA PHE A 161 8.20 -1.57 -10.62
C PHE A 161 7.32 -1.33 -11.86
N ILE A 162 7.94 -1.19 -13.05
CA ILE A 162 7.23 -1.04 -14.34
C ILE A 162 6.45 -2.30 -14.72
N SER A 163 6.96 -3.49 -14.39
CA SER A 163 6.29 -4.75 -14.65
C SER A 163 5.17 -5.05 -13.62
N CYS A 164 5.24 -4.51 -12.40
CA CYS A 164 4.12 -4.52 -11.45
C CYS A 164 2.98 -3.59 -11.87
N ILE A 165 3.30 -2.43 -12.43
CA ILE A 165 2.35 -1.55 -13.12
C ILE A 165 1.70 -2.30 -14.28
N LYS A 166 2.47 -3.05 -15.09
CA LYS A 166 1.88 -3.91 -16.14
C LYS A 166 0.94 -4.97 -15.58
N LEU A 167 1.23 -5.60 -14.43
CA LEU A 167 0.35 -6.60 -13.80
C LEU A 167 -1.00 -6.04 -13.35
N LEU A 168 -1.08 -4.77 -12.91
CA LEU A 168 -2.36 -4.09 -12.65
C LEU A 168 -3.23 -3.95 -13.92
N PHE A 169 -2.60 -3.98 -15.10
CA PHE A 169 -3.25 -3.80 -16.41
C PHE A 169 -3.36 -5.06 -17.27
N VAL A 170 -2.65 -6.14 -16.95
CA VAL A 170 -2.73 -7.42 -17.69
C VAL A 170 -4.16 -7.99 -17.63
N GLY A 171 -4.86 -7.82 -16.51
CA GLY A 171 -6.28 -8.19 -16.39
C GLY A 171 -7.28 -7.32 -17.17
N ALA A 172 -6.85 -6.20 -17.77
CA ALA A 172 -7.70 -5.38 -18.64
C ALA A 172 -7.67 -5.86 -20.11
N ASN A 173 -6.66 -6.66 -20.50
CA ASN A 173 -6.46 -7.08 -21.88
C ASN A 173 -7.11 -8.44 -22.23
N GLU A 174 -7.53 -9.24 -21.26
CA GLU A 174 -8.23 -10.51 -21.56
C GLU A 174 -9.62 -10.29 -22.17
N ASN A 175 -10.29 -9.18 -21.83
CA ASN A 175 -11.57 -8.81 -22.44
C ASN A 175 -11.48 -8.33 -23.89
N MET A 176 -10.28 -8.08 -24.42
CA MET A 176 -10.08 -7.63 -25.80
C MET A 176 -9.68 -8.78 -26.75
N ARG A 177 -9.36 -9.97 -26.22
CA ARG A 177 -9.10 -11.19 -27.00
C ARG A 177 -10.31 -12.13 -27.08
N ALA A 178 -11.34 -11.92 -26.26
CA ALA A 178 -12.58 -12.70 -26.30
C ALA A 178 -13.60 -12.20 -27.35
N ASN A 179 -13.29 -11.11 -28.07
CA ASN A 179 -14.15 -10.52 -29.11
C ASN A 179 -13.39 -10.27 -30.44
N ALA A 180 -12.38 -11.08 -30.74
CA ALA A 180 -11.65 -11.05 -32.01
C ALA A 180 -11.77 -12.40 -32.72
#